data_AF-L7UC78-F1
#
_entry.id   AF-L7UC78-F1
#
_cell.length_a   1.000
_cell.length_b   1.000
_cell.length_c   1.000
_cell.angle_alpha   90.00
_cell.angle_beta   90.00
_cell.angle_gamma   90.00
#
_symmetry.space_group_name_H-M   'P 1'
#
loop_
_entity.id
_entity.type
_entity.pdbx_description
1 polymer ?
#
loop_
_entity_poly.entity_id
_entity_poly.type
_entity_poly.pdbx_seq_one_letter_code
_entity_poly.pdbx_strand_id
1 'polypeptide(L)'
;MPEQAKTEIDKELADLRREVVEARNLVIKSDNLLKNLHAEVKAVGKRHEDFQRRQWVSSAAAYVLFAVIVVGAAIMVTSARSSSATSERERLEKMAADLTGQMEKQRAESSAHQTAQRGAAEVYKMMTSLPGDERLKGIDALMKLDTSRLSSLERQALNDRASALRRESGDAAFARGKIAYTRNEMSQVVSEMERFLAMNPPQDQALDASFYLGIAYNQLRKHDKAVPLLARFVEGDRRAKTRDYAMLLLAQSYQEVGQNEKALETARDAAGAYLNSQYQSQFRGRIASVKRAMSGGTDAAGPGVAPAAPAAPAPAAPTPQAASPAGQ
;
A
#
# COMPACT_ATOMS: atom_id res chain seq x y z
N MET A 1 11.57 -164.51 -40.66
CA MET A 1 11.31 -163.18 -41.25
C MET A 1 11.74 -162.09 -40.26
N PRO A 2 12.89 -161.40 -40.48
CA PRO A 2 13.27 -160.24 -39.67
C PRO A 2 14.00 -159.13 -40.49
N GLU A 3 13.36 -158.49 -41.49
CA GLU A 3 14.02 -157.44 -42.31
C GLU A 3 13.24 -156.11 -42.41
N GLN A 4 12.03 -156.01 -41.84
CA GLN A 4 11.19 -154.79 -41.99
C GLN A 4 11.32 -153.78 -40.84
N ALA A 5 11.88 -154.13 -39.68
CA ALA A 5 11.90 -153.26 -38.50
C ALA A 5 13.08 -152.26 -38.43
N LYS A 6 14.13 -152.41 -39.26
CA LYS A 6 15.29 -151.51 -39.23
C LYS A 6 15.10 -150.24 -40.05
N THR A 7 14.21 -150.25 -41.04
CA THR A 7 14.02 -149.15 -42.00
C THR A 7 13.15 -148.00 -41.48
N GLU A 8 12.30 -148.23 -40.46
CA GLU A 8 11.46 -147.17 -39.87
C GLU A 8 12.25 -146.27 -38.92
N ILE A 9 13.15 -146.83 -38.11
CA ILE A 9 13.95 -146.10 -37.11
C ILE A 9 14.89 -145.08 -37.76
N ASP A 10 15.53 -145.43 -38.88
CA ASP A 10 16.44 -144.53 -39.59
C ASP A 10 15.71 -143.32 -40.21
N LYS A 11 14.41 -143.46 -40.52
CA LYS A 11 13.59 -142.40 -41.10
C LYS A 11 13.19 -141.36 -40.04
N GLU A 12 12.79 -141.81 -38.85
CA GLU A 12 12.48 -140.92 -37.72
C GLU A 12 13.70 -140.12 -37.25
N LEU A 13 14.89 -140.74 -37.27
CA LEU A 13 16.15 -140.08 -36.91
C LEU A 13 16.56 -138.97 -37.89
N ALA A 14 16.20 -139.12 -39.17
CA ALA A 14 16.44 -138.10 -40.20
C ALA A 14 15.50 -136.90 -40.05
N ASP A 15 14.22 -137.14 -39.75
CA ASP A 15 13.22 -136.08 -39.53
C ASP A 15 13.53 -135.27 -38.27
N LEU A 16 13.94 -135.92 -37.16
CA LEU A 16 14.39 -135.24 -35.95
C LEU A 16 15.59 -134.33 -36.20
N ARG A 17 16.59 -134.76 -36.98
CA ARG A 17 17.74 -133.92 -37.33
C ARG A 17 17.32 -132.71 -38.15
N ARG A 18 16.38 -132.88 -39.08
CA ARG A 18 15.85 -131.77 -39.90
C ARG A 18 15.10 -130.76 -39.04
N GLU A 19 14.24 -131.22 -38.14
CA GLU A 19 13.48 -130.36 -37.22
C GLU A 19 14.40 -129.57 -36.28
N VAL A 20 15.48 -130.19 -35.78
CA VAL A 20 16.49 -129.50 -34.96
C VAL A 20 17.20 -128.39 -35.74
N VAL A 21 17.52 -128.62 -37.01
CA VAL A 21 18.16 -127.60 -37.87
C VAL A 21 17.18 -126.45 -38.18
N GLU A 22 15.92 -126.77 -38.49
CA GLU A 22 14.88 -125.77 -38.74
C GLU A 22 14.59 -124.94 -37.47
N ALA A 23 14.50 -125.58 -36.30
CA ALA A 23 14.35 -124.91 -35.00
C ALA A 23 15.53 -123.98 -34.70
N ARG A 24 16.77 -124.43 -34.92
CA ARG A 24 17.97 -123.59 -34.72
C ARG A 24 17.97 -122.37 -35.64
N ASN A 25 17.56 -122.55 -36.90
CA ASN A 25 17.50 -121.45 -37.85
C ASN A 25 16.42 -120.43 -37.47
N LEU A 26 15.28 -120.90 -36.95
CA LEU A 26 14.20 -120.06 -36.43
C LEU A 26 14.65 -119.27 -35.19
N VAL A 27 15.43 -119.90 -34.29
CA VAL A 27 16.04 -119.22 -33.14
C VAL A 27 17.01 -118.13 -33.58
N ILE A 28 17.89 -118.38 -34.55
CA ILE A 28 18.83 -117.37 -35.07
C ILE A 28 18.07 -116.18 -35.67
N LYS A 29 17.00 -116.46 -36.41
CA LYS A 29 16.17 -115.40 -37.00
C LYS A 29 15.45 -114.58 -35.93
N SER A 30 14.95 -115.23 -34.89
CA SER A 30 14.33 -114.57 -33.74
C SER A 30 15.33 -113.68 -32.98
N ASP A 31 16.55 -114.18 -32.74
CA ASP A 31 17.62 -113.41 -32.09
C ASP A 31 18.03 -112.18 -32.91
N ASN A 32 18.11 -112.32 -34.24
CA ASN A 32 18.46 -111.20 -35.11
C ASN A 32 17.35 -110.14 -35.18
N LEU A 33 16.08 -110.56 -35.20
CA LEU A 33 14.92 -109.66 -35.10
C LEU A 33 14.88 -108.95 -33.75
N LEU A 34 15.18 -109.65 -32.65
CA LEU A 34 15.24 -109.07 -31.31
C LEU A 34 16.33 -108.00 -31.20
N LYS A 35 17.52 -108.26 -31.74
CA LYS A 35 18.62 -107.28 -31.77
C LYS A 35 18.26 -106.04 -32.58
N ASN A 36 17.61 -106.22 -33.73
CA ASN A 36 17.21 -105.10 -34.58
C ASN A 36 16.09 -104.27 -33.91
N LEU A 37 15.08 -104.94 -33.34
CA LEU A 37 14.02 -104.29 -32.57
C LEU A 37 14.61 -103.51 -31.38
N HIS A 38 15.60 -104.07 -30.68
CA HIS A 38 16.26 -103.39 -29.58
C HIS A 38 17.00 -102.12 -30.04
N ALA A 39 17.65 -102.16 -31.20
CA ALA A 39 18.32 -101.01 -31.78
C ALA A 39 17.31 -99.91 -32.20
N GLU A 40 16.18 -100.30 -32.81
CA GLU A 40 15.13 -99.36 -33.20
C GLU A 40 14.45 -98.72 -31.98
N VAL A 41 14.12 -99.51 -30.94
CA VAL A 41 13.57 -99.00 -29.68
C VAL A 41 14.51 -97.99 -29.04
N LYS A 42 15.82 -98.26 -29.05
CA LYS A 42 16.83 -97.34 -28.53
C LYS A 42 16.93 -96.06 -29.36
N ALA A 43 16.84 -96.16 -30.69
CA ALA A 43 16.89 -95.00 -31.58
C ALA A 43 15.65 -94.09 -31.43
N VAL A 44 14.46 -94.68 -31.29
CA VAL A 44 13.21 -93.95 -31.02
C VAL A 44 13.27 -93.28 -29.65
N GLY A 45 13.77 -93.97 -28.62
CA GLY A 45 13.97 -93.40 -27.29
C GLY A 45 14.87 -92.17 -27.32
N LYS A 46 16.01 -92.23 -28.03
CA LYS A 46 16.95 -91.11 -28.14
C LYS A 46 16.35 -89.91 -28.88
N ARG A 47 15.58 -90.14 -29.96
CA ARG A 47 14.88 -89.06 -30.67
C ARG A 47 13.82 -88.39 -29.79
N HIS A 48 13.05 -89.17 -29.03
CA HIS A 48 12.07 -88.60 -28.10
C HIS A 48 12.75 -87.75 -27.02
N GLU A 49 13.90 -88.20 -26.48
CA GLU A 49 14.65 -87.43 -25.50
C GLU A 49 15.19 -86.11 -26.08
N ASP A 50 15.72 -86.11 -27.30
CA ASP A 50 16.21 -84.89 -27.96
C ASP A 50 15.07 -83.90 -28.27
N PHE A 51 13.91 -84.38 -28.71
CA PHE A 51 12.72 -83.54 -28.91
C PHE A 51 12.21 -82.96 -27.60
N GLN A 52 12.12 -83.76 -26.54
CA GLN A 52 11.72 -83.28 -25.21
C GLN A 52 12.72 -82.25 -24.67
N ARG A 53 14.03 -82.48 -24.79
CA ARG A 53 15.05 -81.51 -24.37
C ARG A 53 14.94 -80.20 -25.14
N ARG A 54 14.80 -80.24 -26.47
CA ARG A 54 14.65 -79.02 -27.29
C ARG A 54 13.37 -78.27 -26.97
N GLN A 55 12.26 -78.99 -26.83
CA GLN A 55 10.97 -78.40 -26.50
C GLN A 55 11.01 -77.75 -25.12
N TRP A 56 11.60 -78.42 -24.12
CA TRP A 56 11.74 -77.89 -22.77
C TRP A 56 12.65 -76.67 -22.70
N VAL A 57 13.76 -76.65 -23.46
CA VAL A 57 14.63 -75.47 -23.57
C VAL A 57 13.92 -74.30 -24.25
N SER A 58 13.16 -74.56 -25.32
CA SER A 58 12.42 -73.52 -26.05
C SER A 58 11.26 -72.93 -25.25
N SER A 59 10.54 -73.75 -24.48
CA SER A 59 9.46 -73.26 -23.61
C SER A 59 10.00 -72.50 -22.42
N ALA A 60 11.10 -72.97 -21.81
CA ALA A 60 11.81 -72.22 -20.77
C ALA A 60 12.26 -70.84 -21.28
N ALA A 61 12.84 -70.76 -22.47
CA ALA A 61 13.23 -69.49 -23.08
C ALA A 61 12.02 -68.57 -23.34
N ALA A 62 10.89 -69.12 -23.81
CA ALA A 62 9.66 -68.35 -24.02
C ALA A 62 9.07 -67.81 -22.71
N TYR A 63 9.06 -68.60 -21.63
CA TYR A 63 8.61 -68.14 -20.31
C TYR A 63 9.51 -67.05 -19.74
N VAL A 64 10.84 -67.16 -19.92
CA VAL A 64 11.79 -66.12 -19.52
C VAL A 64 11.55 -64.82 -20.30
N LEU A 65 11.38 -64.89 -21.62
CA LEU A 65 11.07 -63.72 -22.44
C LEU A 65 9.75 -63.06 -22.02
N PHE A 66 8.71 -63.86 -21.79
CA PHE A 66 7.41 -63.39 -21.33
C PHE A 66 7.51 -62.72 -19.95
N ALA A 67 8.24 -63.32 -19.01
CA ALA A 67 8.47 -62.73 -17.69
C ALA A 67 9.17 -61.37 -17.78
N VAL A 68 10.19 -61.24 -18.65
CA VAL A 68 10.89 -59.97 -18.86
C VAL A 68 9.95 -58.90 -19.44
N ILE A 69 9.08 -59.25 -20.39
CA ILE A 69 8.12 -58.31 -20.98
C ILE A 69 7.09 -57.86 -19.93
N VAL A 70 6.55 -58.79 -19.14
CA VAL A 70 5.56 -58.46 -18.09
C VAL A 70 6.19 -57.57 -17.02
N VAL A 71 7.42 -57.87 -16.58
CA VAL A 71 8.15 -57.03 -15.62
C VAL A 71 8.47 -55.66 -16.21
N GLY A 72 8.92 -55.59 -17.47
CA GLY A 72 9.18 -54.32 -18.16
C GLY A 72 7.93 -53.45 -18.30
N ALA A 73 6.79 -54.05 -18.68
CA ALA A 73 5.51 -53.36 -18.77
C ALA A 73 5.02 -52.86 -17.40
N ALA A 74 5.18 -53.67 -16.34
CA ALA A 74 4.82 -53.29 -14.98
C ALA A 74 5.66 -52.10 -14.47
N ILE A 75 6.96 -52.10 -14.75
CA ILE A 75 7.86 -50.98 -14.42
C ILE A 75 7.42 -49.72 -15.18
N MET A 76 7.15 -49.82 -16.48
CA MET A 76 6.76 -48.67 -17.31
C MET A 76 5.43 -48.04 -16.84
N VAL A 77 4.42 -48.85 -16.53
CA VAL A 77 3.13 -48.38 -16.01
C VAL A 77 3.29 -47.73 -14.64
N THR A 78 4.11 -48.32 -13.76
CA THR A 78 4.34 -47.76 -12.42
C THR A 78 5.12 -46.45 -12.50
N SER A 79 6.14 -46.36 -13.36
CA SER A 79 6.92 -45.14 -13.55
C SER A 79 6.10 -44.01 -14.19
N ALA A 80 5.20 -44.34 -15.12
CA ALA A 80 4.33 -43.36 -15.76
C ALA A 80 3.25 -42.85 -14.80
N ARG A 81 2.67 -43.73 -13.96
CA ARG A 81 1.74 -43.32 -12.91
C ARG A 81 2.42 -42.53 -11.80
N SER A 82 3.66 -42.87 -11.45
CA SER A 82 4.41 -42.09 -10.46
C SER A 82 4.75 -40.71 -10.99
N SER A 83 5.17 -40.58 -12.26
CA SER A 83 5.48 -39.26 -12.82
C SER A 83 4.24 -38.38 -12.97
N SER A 84 3.10 -38.95 -13.38
CA SER A 84 1.83 -38.20 -13.44
C SER A 84 1.37 -37.78 -12.04
N ALA A 85 1.42 -38.69 -11.05
CA ALA A 85 1.04 -38.38 -9.67
C ALA A 85 1.96 -37.33 -9.03
N THR A 86 3.26 -37.38 -9.28
CA THR A 86 4.20 -36.35 -8.79
C THR A 86 3.92 -35.00 -9.45
N SER A 87 3.63 -34.97 -10.76
CA SER A 87 3.30 -33.73 -11.46
C SER A 87 1.96 -33.11 -11.00
N GLU A 88 0.97 -33.93 -10.67
CA GLU A 88 -0.30 -33.47 -10.08
C GLU A 88 -0.09 -32.92 -8.68
N ARG A 89 0.74 -33.58 -7.85
CA ARG A 89 1.12 -33.06 -6.53
C ARG A 89 1.85 -31.72 -6.64
N GLU A 90 2.83 -31.59 -7.52
CA GLU A 90 3.52 -30.31 -7.73
C GLU A 90 2.58 -29.19 -8.20
N ARG A 91 1.60 -29.52 -9.06
CA ARG A 91 0.57 -28.55 -9.49
C ARG A 91 -0.35 -28.16 -8.35
N LEU A 92 -0.82 -29.13 -7.57
CA LEU A 92 -1.69 -28.88 -6.42
C LEU A 92 -0.95 -28.12 -5.31
N GLU A 93 0.33 -28.40 -5.06
CA GLU A 93 1.18 -27.66 -4.13
C GLU A 93 1.39 -26.22 -4.60
N LYS A 94 1.64 -25.99 -5.89
CA LYS A 94 1.72 -24.64 -6.46
C LYS A 94 0.39 -23.89 -6.35
N MET A 95 -0.73 -24.54 -6.65
CA MET A 95 -2.06 -23.95 -6.49
C MET A 95 -2.34 -23.62 -5.02
N ALA A 96 -2.03 -24.53 -4.10
CA ALA A 96 -2.18 -24.29 -2.67
C ALA A 96 -1.32 -23.11 -2.21
N ALA A 97 -0.05 -23.04 -2.63
CA ALA A 97 0.83 -21.93 -2.31
C ALA A 97 0.33 -20.60 -2.86
N ASP A 98 -0.17 -20.56 -4.11
CA ASP A 98 -0.72 -19.34 -4.71
C ASP A 98 -2.03 -18.91 -4.02
N LEU A 99 -2.95 -19.83 -3.75
CA LEU A 99 -4.18 -19.58 -2.99
C LEU A 99 -3.88 -19.07 -1.57
N THR A 100 -2.92 -19.68 -0.88
CA THR A 100 -2.46 -19.21 0.44
C THR A 100 -1.88 -17.81 0.34
N GLY A 101 -1.04 -17.53 -0.67
CA GLY A 101 -0.49 -16.20 -0.91
C GLY A 101 -1.57 -15.15 -1.22
N GLN A 102 -2.60 -15.50 -1.99
CA GLN A 102 -3.74 -14.62 -2.26
C GLN A 102 -4.57 -14.35 -1.00
N MET A 103 -4.81 -15.37 -0.18
CA MET A 103 -5.53 -15.22 1.09
C MET A 103 -4.75 -14.35 2.08
N GLU A 104 -3.43 -14.48 2.16
CA GLU A 104 -2.58 -13.61 2.99
C GLU A 104 -2.59 -12.17 2.49
N LYS A 105 -2.49 -11.95 1.17
CA LYS A 105 -2.61 -10.61 0.57
C LYS A 105 -3.95 -9.97 0.87
N GLN A 106 -5.06 -10.68 0.66
CA GLN A 106 -6.40 -10.18 0.97
C GLN A 106 -6.61 -9.91 2.45
N ARG A 107 -6.07 -10.76 3.34
CA ARG A 107 -6.09 -10.51 4.79
C ARG A 107 -5.29 -9.27 5.15
N ALA A 108 -4.11 -9.09 4.57
CA ALA A 108 -3.28 -7.92 4.78
C ALA A 108 -4.00 -6.64 4.31
N GLU A 109 -4.59 -6.64 3.11
CA GLU A 109 -5.40 -5.54 2.57
C GLU A 109 -6.62 -5.23 3.44
N SER A 110 -7.38 -6.26 3.86
CA SER A 110 -8.53 -6.10 4.75
C SER A 110 -8.12 -5.54 6.11
N SER A 111 -7.03 -6.03 6.70
CA SER A 111 -6.51 -5.53 7.98
C SER A 111 -6.05 -4.06 7.86
N ALA A 112 -5.42 -3.70 6.76
CA ALA A 112 -5.01 -2.35 6.44
C ALA A 112 -6.22 -1.40 6.31
N HIS A 113 -7.27 -1.83 5.62
CA HIS A 113 -8.52 -1.07 5.54
C HIS A 113 -9.17 -0.91 6.91
N GLN A 114 -9.24 -1.97 7.73
CA GLN A 114 -9.80 -1.90 9.07
C GLN A 114 -9.03 -0.92 9.97
N THR A 115 -7.69 -0.93 9.92
CA THR A 115 -6.87 0.01 10.69
C THR A 115 -7.09 1.45 10.23
N ALA A 116 -7.18 1.70 8.92
CA ALA A 116 -7.50 3.02 8.37
C ALA A 116 -8.90 3.49 8.81
N GLN A 117 -9.90 2.61 8.78
CA GLN A 117 -11.27 2.91 9.24
C GLN A 117 -11.34 3.21 10.73
N ARG A 118 -10.60 2.47 11.57
CA ARG A 118 -10.50 2.79 13.01
C ARG A 118 -9.89 4.16 13.24
N GLY A 119 -8.80 4.48 12.53
CA GLY A 119 -8.20 5.81 12.57
C GLY A 119 -9.17 6.92 12.13
N ALA A 120 -9.91 6.70 11.05
CA ALA A 120 -10.95 7.62 10.59
C ALA A 120 -12.06 7.81 11.63
N ALA A 121 -12.52 6.73 12.28
CA ALA A 121 -13.54 6.80 13.32
C ALA A 121 -13.06 7.58 14.55
N GLU A 122 -11.81 7.39 14.96
CA GLU A 122 -11.20 8.17 16.04
C GLU A 122 -11.10 9.66 15.69
N VAL A 123 -10.64 9.98 14.48
CA VAL A 123 -10.57 11.36 13.97
C VAL A 123 -11.97 12.00 13.94
N TYR A 124 -12.98 11.27 13.48
CA TYR A 124 -14.36 11.72 13.48
C TYR A 124 -14.88 11.95 14.91
N LYS A 125 -14.55 11.06 15.85
CA LYS A 125 -14.89 11.20 17.26
C LYS A 125 -14.21 12.43 17.87
N MET A 126 -12.96 12.70 17.54
CA MET A 126 -12.27 13.92 17.99
C MET A 126 -12.98 15.19 17.50
N MET A 127 -13.46 15.22 16.26
CA MET A 127 -14.17 16.38 15.71
C MET A 127 -15.61 16.56 16.26
N THR A 128 -16.17 15.58 16.96
CA THR A 128 -17.56 15.59 17.44
C THR A 128 -17.70 15.60 18.96
N SER A 129 -16.87 14.84 19.66
CA SER A 129 -16.98 14.64 21.11
C SER A 129 -16.14 15.58 21.97
N LEU A 130 -15.06 16.15 21.42
CA LEU A 130 -14.22 17.09 22.16
C LEU A 130 -14.96 18.43 22.36
N PRO A 131 -14.76 19.12 23.50
CA PRO A 131 -15.37 20.42 23.73
C PRO A 131 -14.61 21.54 23.01
N GLY A 132 -15.35 22.54 22.51
CA GLY A 132 -14.80 23.81 22.04
C GLY A 132 -13.74 23.67 20.95
N ASP A 133 -12.58 24.29 21.20
CA ASP A 133 -11.45 24.40 20.27
C ASP A 133 -10.60 23.13 20.18
N GLU A 134 -10.75 22.20 21.13
CA GLU A 134 -10.02 20.92 21.09
C GLU A 134 -10.44 20.06 19.91
N ARG A 135 -11.65 20.27 19.39
CA ARG A 135 -12.14 19.62 18.16
C ARG A 135 -11.21 19.87 16.97
N LEU A 136 -10.49 21.00 16.95
CA LEU A 136 -9.52 21.33 15.90
C LEU A 136 -8.36 20.32 15.83
N LYS A 137 -8.01 19.67 16.96
CA LYS A 137 -7.01 18.59 16.97
C LYS A 137 -7.41 17.43 16.04
N GLY A 138 -8.71 17.20 15.87
CA GLY A 138 -9.23 16.23 14.91
C GLY A 138 -8.92 16.58 13.46
N ILE A 139 -8.85 17.87 13.13
CA ILE A 139 -8.46 18.33 11.78
C ILE A 139 -6.98 18.06 11.54
N ASP A 140 -6.12 18.31 12.53
CA ASP A 140 -4.69 18.02 12.43
C ASP A 140 -4.43 16.50 12.33
N ALA A 141 -5.21 15.70 13.06
CA ALA A 141 -5.17 14.25 12.96
C ALA A 141 -5.64 13.74 11.59
N LEU A 142 -6.64 14.39 10.98
CA LEU A 142 -7.09 14.08 9.62
C LEU A 142 -5.97 14.28 8.58
N MET A 143 -5.16 15.33 8.72
CA MET A 143 -4.02 15.59 7.81
C MET A 143 -2.92 14.52 7.91
N LYS A 144 -2.82 13.84 9.05
CA LYS A 144 -1.83 12.76 9.28
C LYS A 144 -2.36 11.38 8.88
N LEU A 145 -3.66 11.25 8.64
CA LEU A 145 -4.29 9.98 8.30
C LEU A 145 -4.06 9.64 6.82
N ASP A 146 -3.74 8.38 6.54
CA ASP A 146 -3.67 7.89 5.16
C ASP A 146 -5.09 7.77 4.58
N THR A 147 -5.52 8.83 3.89
CA THR A 147 -6.84 8.89 3.27
C THR A 147 -6.97 8.01 2.03
N SER A 148 -5.87 7.49 1.46
CA SER A 148 -5.92 6.68 0.23
C SER A 148 -6.65 5.34 0.43
N ARG A 149 -6.64 4.82 1.66
CA ARG A 149 -7.27 3.55 2.05
C ARG A 149 -8.71 3.70 2.54
N LEU A 150 -9.21 4.93 2.59
CA LEU A 150 -10.58 5.22 3.00
C LEU A 150 -11.52 5.18 1.81
N SER A 151 -12.76 4.78 2.06
CA SER A 151 -13.82 4.87 1.06
C SER A 151 -14.06 6.32 0.64
N SER A 152 -14.64 6.53 -0.55
CA SER A 152 -14.99 7.87 -1.02
C SER A 152 -15.94 8.59 -0.07
N LEU A 153 -16.90 7.85 0.50
CA LEU A 153 -17.88 8.40 1.44
C LEU A 153 -17.24 8.83 2.75
N GLU A 154 -16.34 8.00 3.33
CA GLU A 154 -15.64 8.34 4.58
C GLU A 154 -14.77 9.59 4.40
N ARG A 155 -14.03 9.68 3.29
CA ARG A 155 -13.23 10.88 2.97
C ARG A 155 -14.11 12.12 2.86
N GLN A 156 -15.22 12.03 2.14
CA GLN A 156 -16.14 13.15 1.97
C GLN A 156 -16.73 13.57 3.33
N ALA A 157 -17.21 12.61 4.12
CA ALA A 157 -17.78 12.90 5.44
C ALA A 157 -16.76 13.57 6.39
N LEU A 158 -15.51 13.12 6.39
CA LEU A 158 -14.43 13.72 7.18
C LEU A 158 -14.10 15.14 6.70
N ASN A 159 -14.02 15.35 5.39
CA ASN A 159 -13.76 16.66 4.79
C ASN A 159 -14.90 17.65 5.05
N ASP A 160 -16.15 17.21 4.89
CA ASP A 160 -17.34 18.01 5.15
C ASP A 160 -17.38 18.41 6.63
N ARG A 161 -17.11 17.47 7.54
CA ARG A 161 -17.03 17.76 8.97
C ARG A 161 -15.89 18.70 9.32
N ALA A 162 -14.70 18.50 8.76
CA ALA A 162 -13.56 19.39 8.97
C ALA A 162 -13.86 20.80 8.46
N SER A 163 -14.51 20.93 7.30
CA SER A 163 -14.92 22.24 6.75
C SER A 163 -15.97 22.93 7.61
N ALA A 164 -16.95 22.19 8.13
CA ALA A 164 -17.96 22.72 9.04
C ALA A 164 -17.33 23.19 10.35
N LEU A 165 -16.39 22.41 10.89
CA LEU A 165 -15.69 22.76 12.13
C LEU A 165 -14.76 23.98 11.97
N ARG A 166 -14.05 24.10 10.84
CA ARG A 166 -13.28 25.31 10.53
C ARG A 166 -14.16 26.54 10.47
N ARG A 167 -15.34 26.43 9.84
CA ARG A 167 -16.33 27.52 9.79
C ARG A 167 -16.84 27.87 11.18
N GLU A 168 -17.29 26.89 11.96
CA GLU A 168 -17.81 27.11 13.31
C GLU A 168 -16.77 27.75 14.23
N SER A 169 -15.54 27.21 14.25
CA SER A 169 -14.45 27.75 15.05
C SER A 169 -14.01 29.13 14.55
N GLY A 170 -14.02 29.33 13.23
CA GLY A 170 -13.77 30.62 12.59
C GLY A 170 -14.80 31.67 13.02
N ASP A 171 -16.10 31.38 12.86
CA ASP A 171 -17.19 32.28 13.25
C ASP A 171 -17.10 32.65 14.73
N ALA A 172 -16.77 31.68 15.59
CA ALA A 172 -16.53 31.92 17.01
C ALA A 172 -15.33 32.85 17.27
N ALA A 173 -14.21 32.64 16.58
CA ALA A 173 -13.03 33.52 16.67
C ALA A 173 -13.34 34.94 16.17
N PHE A 174 -14.05 35.06 15.06
CA PHE A 174 -14.47 36.35 14.51
C PHE A 174 -15.41 37.09 15.47
N ALA A 175 -16.38 36.41 16.07
CA ALA A 175 -17.26 36.98 17.07
C ALA A 175 -16.49 37.45 18.32
N ARG A 176 -15.55 36.64 18.83
CA ARG A 176 -14.69 37.02 19.96
C ARG A 176 -13.82 38.23 19.62
N GLY A 177 -13.22 38.28 18.43
CA GLY A 177 -12.44 39.42 18.00
C GLY A 177 -13.27 40.69 17.85
N LYS A 178 -14.54 40.61 17.40
CA LYS A 178 -15.47 41.76 17.42
C LYS A 178 -15.77 42.25 18.83
N ILE A 179 -15.98 41.33 19.79
CA ILE A 179 -16.19 41.69 21.20
C ILE A 179 -14.91 42.31 21.80
N ALA A 180 -13.73 41.77 21.49
CA ALA A 180 -12.46 42.36 21.91
C ALA A 180 -12.29 43.78 21.34
N TYR A 181 -12.72 44.00 20.09
CA TYR A 181 -12.68 45.30 19.45
C TYR A 181 -13.59 46.32 20.16
N THR A 182 -14.81 45.93 20.55
CA THR A 182 -15.70 46.82 21.31
C THR A 182 -15.20 47.10 22.72
N ARG A 183 -14.43 46.18 23.31
CA ARG A 183 -13.74 46.37 24.61
C ARG A 183 -12.42 47.13 24.50
N ASN A 184 -12.03 47.55 23.29
CA ASN A 184 -10.78 48.23 23.00
C ASN A 184 -9.50 47.39 23.30
N GLU A 185 -9.62 46.06 23.30
CA GLU A 185 -8.54 45.11 23.59
C GLU A 185 -7.80 44.71 22.29
N MET A 186 -7.04 45.65 21.71
CA MET A 186 -6.45 45.48 20.38
C MET A 186 -5.50 44.28 20.23
N SER A 187 -4.82 43.88 21.30
CA SER A 187 -3.95 42.69 21.29
C SER A 187 -4.76 41.40 21.09
N GLN A 188 -5.92 41.29 21.73
CA GLN A 188 -6.83 40.15 21.54
C GLN A 188 -7.49 40.17 20.17
N VAL A 189 -7.85 41.36 19.65
CA VAL A 189 -8.35 41.50 18.28
C VAL A 189 -7.37 40.90 17.29
N VAL A 190 -6.07 41.21 17.41
CA VAL A 190 -5.03 40.64 16.54
C VAL A 190 -5.02 39.11 16.65
N SER A 191 -4.94 38.57 17.86
CA SER A 191 -4.90 37.12 18.09
C SER A 191 -6.10 36.39 17.48
N GLU A 192 -7.32 36.86 17.75
CA GLU A 192 -8.55 36.20 17.30
C GLU A 192 -8.78 36.38 15.78
N MET A 193 -8.47 37.54 15.22
CA MET A 193 -8.63 37.80 13.78
C MET A 193 -7.56 37.09 12.94
N GLU A 194 -6.33 36.97 13.42
CA GLU A 194 -5.30 36.13 12.77
C GLU A 194 -5.69 34.66 12.78
N ARG A 195 -6.20 34.18 13.93
CA ARG A 195 -6.73 32.82 14.03
C ARG A 195 -7.88 32.58 13.06
N PHE A 196 -8.78 33.55 12.92
CA PHE A 196 -9.87 33.47 11.95
C PHE A 196 -9.36 33.39 10.52
N LEU A 197 -8.42 34.25 10.11
CA LEU A 197 -7.84 34.23 8.78
C LEU A 197 -7.08 32.93 8.49
N ALA A 198 -6.44 32.31 9.49
CA ALA A 198 -5.78 31.01 9.37
C ALA A 198 -6.75 29.85 9.09
N MET A 199 -8.05 30.00 9.40
CA MET A 199 -9.08 28.99 9.14
C MET A 199 -9.63 29.01 7.70
N ASN A 200 -9.07 29.85 6.82
CA ASN A 200 -9.52 30.05 5.43
C ASN A 200 -11.02 30.39 5.33
N PRO A 201 -11.44 31.54 5.89
CA PRO A 201 -12.83 31.95 5.84
C PRO A 201 -13.25 32.38 4.42
N PRO A 202 -14.56 32.48 4.15
CA PRO A 202 -15.08 33.06 2.91
C PRO A 202 -14.49 34.45 2.64
N GLN A 203 -14.32 34.81 1.37
CA GLN A 203 -13.65 36.03 0.96
C GLN A 203 -14.23 37.29 1.62
N ASP A 204 -15.57 37.39 1.70
CA ASP A 204 -16.25 38.54 2.29
C ASP A 204 -15.89 38.72 3.78
N GLN A 205 -15.94 37.63 4.55
CA GLN A 205 -15.57 37.67 5.96
C GLN A 205 -14.06 37.87 6.15
N ALA A 206 -13.23 37.34 5.24
CA ALA A 206 -11.79 37.56 5.25
C ALA A 206 -11.44 39.05 5.05
N LEU A 207 -12.21 39.76 4.22
CA LEU A 207 -12.07 41.21 4.05
C LEU A 207 -12.45 41.96 5.33
N ASP A 208 -13.58 41.63 5.94
CA ASP A 208 -13.98 42.21 7.23
C ASP A 208 -12.94 41.98 8.33
N ALA A 209 -12.39 40.77 8.44
CA ALA A 209 -11.34 40.46 9.39
C ALA A 209 -10.06 41.25 9.11
N SER A 210 -9.70 41.43 7.82
CA SER A 210 -8.57 42.26 7.42
C SER A 210 -8.76 43.72 7.83
N PHE A 211 -9.99 44.23 7.78
CA PHE A 211 -10.33 45.56 8.27
C PHE A 211 -10.13 45.69 9.79
N TYR A 212 -10.71 44.80 10.60
CA TYR A 212 -10.53 44.82 12.06
C TYR A 212 -9.06 44.64 12.47
N LEU A 213 -8.35 43.74 11.80
CA LEU A 213 -6.93 43.49 12.03
C LEU A 213 -6.07 44.71 11.64
N GLY A 214 -6.40 45.36 10.54
CA GLY A 214 -5.76 46.60 10.09
C GLY A 214 -5.94 47.75 11.08
N ILE A 215 -7.14 47.91 11.64
CA ILE A 215 -7.41 48.89 12.71
C ILE A 215 -6.58 48.56 13.95
N ALA A 216 -6.63 47.31 14.41
CA ALA A 216 -5.90 46.89 15.61
C ALA A 216 -4.38 47.10 15.46
N TYR A 217 -3.82 46.77 14.29
CA TYR A 217 -2.41 47.02 14.02
C TYR A 217 -2.05 48.50 13.94
N ASN A 218 -2.93 49.33 13.37
CA ASN A 218 -2.72 50.78 13.35
C ASN A 218 -2.69 51.35 14.78
N GLN A 219 -3.62 50.94 15.65
CA GLN A 219 -3.66 51.37 17.05
C GLN A 219 -2.47 50.88 17.87
N LEU A 220 -1.95 49.69 17.57
CA LEU A 220 -0.73 49.15 18.17
C LEU A 220 0.57 49.71 17.56
N ARG A 221 0.48 50.74 16.70
CA ARG A 221 1.60 51.36 15.97
C ARG A 221 2.40 50.40 15.08
N LYS A 222 1.84 49.25 14.72
CA LYS A 222 2.44 48.28 13.79
C LYS A 222 2.00 48.61 12.37
N HIS A 223 2.36 49.80 11.90
CA HIS A 223 1.88 50.35 10.62
C HIS A 223 2.33 49.50 9.41
N ASP A 224 3.51 48.88 9.47
CA ASP A 224 4.02 47.97 8.43
C ASP A 224 3.07 46.80 8.15
N LYS A 225 2.45 46.25 9.21
CA LYS A 225 1.49 45.15 9.10
C LYS A 225 0.09 45.63 8.74
N ALA A 226 -0.28 46.84 9.16
CA ALA A 226 -1.60 47.42 8.91
C ALA A 226 -1.83 47.74 7.42
N VAL A 227 -0.81 48.28 6.73
CA VAL A 227 -0.88 48.69 5.32
C VAL A 227 -1.43 47.60 4.40
N PRO A 228 -0.84 46.38 4.31
CA PRO A 228 -1.32 45.37 3.36
C PRO A 228 -2.75 44.88 3.67
N LEU A 229 -3.14 44.86 4.94
CA LEU A 229 -4.46 44.42 5.37
C LEU A 229 -5.55 45.45 5.04
N LEU A 230 -5.26 46.74 5.31
CA LEU A 230 -6.16 47.83 4.98
C LEU A 230 -6.25 48.06 3.47
N ALA A 231 -5.14 47.95 2.73
CA ALA A 231 -5.14 48.01 1.27
C ALA A 231 -6.02 46.92 0.66
N ARG A 232 -5.88 45.68 1.13
CA ARG A 232 -6.72 44.55 0.69
C ARG A 232 -8.21 44.81 0.93
N PHE A 233 -8.58 45.41 2.06
CA PHE A 233 -9.98 45.76 2.33
C PHE A 233 -10.49 46.87 1.39
N VAL A 234 -9.72 47.93 1.20
CA VAL A 234 -10.09 49.08 0.35
C VAL A 234 -10.23 48.69 -1.12
N GLU A 235 -9.40 47.75 -1.58
CA GLU A 235 -9.45 47.20 -2.95
C GLU A 235 -10.57 46.17 -3.13
N GLY A 236 -10.79 45.32 -2.11
CA GLY A 236 -11.73 44.21 -2.14
C GLY A 236 -13.19 44.63 -1.98
N ASP A 237 -13.51 45.54 -1.06
CA ASP A 237 -14.87 46.01 -0.83
C ASP A 237 -15.02 47.51 -1.10
N ARG A 238 -15.30 47.84 -2.36
CA ARG A 238 -15.49 49.23 -2.83
C ARG A 238 -16.78 49.89 -2.33
N ARG A 239 -17.76 49.11 -1.84
CA ARG A 239 -19.08 49.61 -1.42
C ARG A 239 -19.27 49.58 0.10
N ALA A 240 -18.30 49.08 0.86
CA ALA A 240 -18.31 49.12 2.31
C ALA A 240 -18.54 50.54 2.82
N LYS A 241 -19.52 50.68 3.73
CA LYS A 241 -19.78 51.94 4.46
C LYS A 241 -18.59 52.37 5.32
N THR A 242 -17.72 51.44 5.69
CA THR A 242 -16.51 51.66 6.50
C THR A 242 -15.24 51.86 5.66
N ARG A 243 -15.35 51.87 4.31
CA ARG A 243 -14.20 52.07 3.41
C ARG A 243 -13.57 53.43 3.60
N ASP A 244 -14.35 54.47 3.85
CA ASP A 244 -13.84 55.82 4.14
C ASP A 244 -12.92 55.81 5.38
N TYR A 245 -13.36 55.18 6.48
CA TYR A 245 -12.54 55.01 7.68
C TYR A 245 -11.30 54.16 7.42
N ALA A 246 -11.42 53.07 6.66
CA ALA A 246 -10.28 52.24 6.29
C ALA A 246 -9.24 53.03 5.46
N MET A 247 -9.68 53.84 4.49
CA MET A 247 -8.80 54.69 3.69
C MET A 247 -8.11 55.76 4.53
N LEU A 248 -8.79 56.30 5.55
CA LEU A 248 -8.19 57.23 6.50
C LEU A 248 -7.03 56.58 7.26
N LEU A 249 -7.26 55.38 7.80
CA LEU A 249 -6.25 54.61 8.53
C LEU A 249 -5.14 54.09 7.62
N LEU A 250 -5.46 53.79 6.36
CA LEU A 250 -4.48 53.40 5.36
C LEU A 250 -3.54 54.57 5.03
N ALA A 251 -4.10 55.76 4.77
CA ALA A 251 -3.30 56.97 4.56
C ALA A 251 -2.45 57.30 5.79
N GLN A 252 -2.96 57.09 7.01
CA GLN A 252 -2.16 57.19 8.23
C GLN A 252 -0.99 56.21 8.22
N SER A 253 -1.28 54.93 7.98
CA SER A 253 -0.26 53.89 8.03
C SER A 253 0.82 54.12 6.98
N TYR A 254 0.45 54.56 5.77
CA TYR A 254 1.41 54.94 4.74
C TYR A 254 2.30 56.11 5.16
N GLN A 255 1.74 57.14 5.81
CA GLN A 255 2.52 58.28 6.29
C GLN A 255 3.55 57.85 7.36
N GLU A 256 3.14 57.01 8.32
CA GLU A 256 4.02 56.51 9.39
C GLU A 256 5.11 55.57 8.87
N VAL A 257 4.83 54.80 7.81
CA VAL A 257 5.81 53.94 7.12
C VAL A 257 6.72 54.76 6.18
N GLY A 258 6.46 56.06 6.00
CA GLY A 258 7.24 56.95 5.13
C GLY A 258 6.85 56.90 3.64
N GLN A 259 5.79 56.18 3.27
CA GLN A 259 5.25 56.13 1.91
C GLN A 259 4.33 57.33 1.65
N ASN A 260 4.91 58.53 1.69
CA ASN A 260 4.18 59.80 1.64
C ASN A 260 3.40 60.01 0.33
N GLU A 261 3.93 59.56 -0.82
CA GLU A 261 3.24 59.69 -2.10
C GLU A 261 1.92 58.90 -2.09
N LYS A 262 1.97 57.63 -1.64
CA LYS A 262 0.78 56.77 -1.53
C LYS A 262 -0.18 57.25 -0.47
N ALA A 263 0.32 57.78 0.65
CA ALA A 263 -0.50 58.39 1.69
C ALA A 263 -1.31 59.57 1.11
N LEU A 264 -0.67 60.43 0.33
CA LEU A 264 -1.30 61.59 -0.29
C LEU A 264 -2.32 61.18 -1.35
N GLU A 265 -1.98 60.21 -2.20
CA GLU A 265 -2.89 59.67 -3.22
C GLU A 265 -4.14 59.07 -2.57
N THR A 266 -3.96 58.17 -1.59
CA THR A 266 -5.07 57.52 -0.87
C THR A 266 -5.96 58.54 -0.17
N ALA A 267 -5.38 59.56 0.48
CA ALA A 267 -6.14 60.60 1.17
C ALA A 267 -6.91 61.51 0.19
N ARG A 268 -6.35 61.81 -0.98
CA ARG A 268 -7.04 62.57 -2.04
C ARG A 268 -8.17 61.78 -2.66
N ASP A 269 -7.94 60.51 -2.98
CA ASP A 269 -8.97 59.62 -3.51
C ASP A 269 -10.13 59.51 -2.51
N ALA A 270 -9.83 59.29 -1.23
CA ALA A 270 -10.85 59.25 -0.18
C ALA A 270 -11.62 60.57 -0.05
N ALA A 271 -10.92 61.72 -0.08
CA ALA A 271 -11.56 63.03 0.02
C ALA A 271 -12.48 63.32 -1.18
N GLY A 272 -12.09 62.89 -2.38
CA GLY A 272 -12.89 63.05 -3.60
C GLY A 272 -14.06 62.09 -3.69
N ALA A 273 -13.85 60.81 -3.34
CA ALA A 273 -14.86 59.77 -3.42
C ALA A 273 -15.94 59.89 -2.32
N TYR A 274 -15.59 60.41 -1.14
CA TYR A 274 -16.46 60.43 0.04
C TYR A 274 -16.79 61.83 0.54
N LEU A 275 -17.29 62.72 -0.33
CA LEU A 275 -17.56 64.14 -0.03
C LEU A 275 -18.41 64.40 1.23
N ASN A 276 -19.31 63.48 1.58
CA ASN A 276 -20.21 63.59 2.74
C ASN A 276 -19.75 62.77 3.95
N SER A 277 -18.54 62.22 3.95
CA SER A 277 -18.01 61.44 5.07
C SER A 277 -17.70 62.32 6.28
N GLN A 278 -17.96 61.80 7.49
CA GLN A 278 -17.56 62.43 8.75
C GLN A 278 -16.03 62.64 8.87
N TYR A 279 -15.24 61.92 8.07
CA TYR A 279 -13.78 61.99 8.07
C TYR A 279 -13.21 63.03 7.10
N GLN A 280 -14.04 63.82 6.41
CA GLN A 280 -13.61 64.84 5.44
C GLN A 280 -12.57 65.82 5.97
N SER A 281 -12.79 66.35 7.18
CA SER A 281 -11.81 67.24 7.83
C SER A 281 -10.47 66.54 8.06
N GLN A 282 -10.50 65.25 8.42
CA GLN A 282 -9.32 64.45 8.71
C GLN A 282 -8.55 64.12 7.42
N PHE A 283 -9.24 63.84 6.31
CA PHE A 283 -8.59 63.67 5.00
C PHE A 283 -7.86 64.94 4.57
N ARG A 284 -8.50 66.11 4.67
CA ARG A 284 -7.88 67.39 4.32
C ARG A 284 -6.68 67.71 5.22
N GLY A 285 -6.81 67.45 6.52
CA GLY A 285 -5.72 67.58 7.48
C GLY A 285 -4.51 66.71 7.11
N ARG A 286 -4.75 65.43 6.75
CA ARG A 286 -3.69 64.52 6.29
C ARG A 286 -3.05 64.94 4.98
N ILE A 287 -3.84 65.39 4.00
CA ILE A 287 -3.31 65.91 2.74
C ILE A 287 -2.35 67.07 3.01
N ALA A 288 -2.71 67.98 3.91
CA ALA A 288 -1.86 69.11 4.29
C ALA A 288 -0.61 68.66 5.06
N SER A 289 -0.74 67.73 6.01
CA SER A 289 0.40 67.23 6.79
C SER A 289 1.40 66.46 5.92
N VAL A 290 0.93 65.59 5.03
CA VAL A 290 1.77 64.82 4.12
C VAL A 290 2.44 65.74 3.10
N LYS A 291 1.73 66.74 2.54
CA LYS A 291 2.35 67.75 1.67
C LYS A 291 3.47 68.52 2.37
N ARG A 292 3.26 68.91 3.63
CA ARG A 292 4.28 69.58 4.43
C ARG A 292 5.47 68.66 4.71
N ALA A 293 5.22 67.39 5.02
CA ALA A 293 6.29 66.41 5.23
C ALA A 293 7.14 66.20 3.97
N MET A 294 6.51 66.19 2.78
CA MET A 294 7.22 66.10 1.50
C MET A 294 7.96 67.40 1.13
N SER A 295 7.36 68.58 1.38
CA SER A 295 7.99 69.88 1.08
C SER A 295 9.06 70.29 2.10
N GLY A 296 8.97 69.78 3.34
CA GLY A 296 10.01 69.97 4.36
C GLY A 296 11.21 69.03 4.19
N GLY A 297 11.08 67.98 3.36
CA GLY A 297 12.17 67.09 2.97
C GLY A 297 13.02 67.60 1.80
N THR A 298 12.54 68.61 1.05
CA THR A 298 13.32 69.21 -0.05
C THR A 298 14.38 70.21 0.40
N ASP A 299 14.43 70.55 1.69
CA ASP A 299 15.47 71.41 2.28
C ASP A 299 16.56 70.62 3.04
N ALA A 300 16.53 69.28 3.01
CA ALA A 300 17.47 68.45 3.77
C ALA A 300 17.92 67.17 3.05
N ALA A 301 18.64 67.32 1.93
CA ALA A 301 19.57 66.32 1.39
C ALA A 301 20.60 67.04 0.48
N GLY A 302 21.92 67.10 0.71
CA GLY A 302 22.85 66.48 1.68
C GLY A 302 24.21 67.22 1.59
N PRO A 303 25.40 66.61 1.87
CA PRO A 303 25.66 65.25 2.34
C PRO A 303 26.37 65.22 3.72
N GLY A 304 26.11 64.18 4.51
CA GLY A 304 26.78 63.94 5.79
C GLY A 304 26.84 62.45 6.08
N VAL A 305 27.98 61.86 5.77
CA VAL A 305 28.33 60.48 6.11
C VAL A 305 28.64 60.39 7.63
N ALA A 306 28.04 59.38 8.26
CA ALA A 306 28.45 58.67 9.49
C ALA A 306 28.28 59.36 10.86
N PRO A 307 28.29 58.61 12.00
CA PRO A 307 28.45 57.16 12.17
C PRO A 307 27.37 56.49 13.05
N ALA A 308 27.48 55.16 13.13
CA ALA A 308 26.76 54.28 14.03
C ALA A 308 27.10 54.47 15.53
N ALA A 309 26.18 53.94 16.36
CA ALA A 309 26.31 53.46 17.74
C ALA A 309 25.95 54.44 18.90
N PRO A 310 25.53 53.94 20.09
CA PRO A 310 25.45 52.54 20.55
C PRO A 310 24.08 52.08 21.07
N ALA A 311 23.93 50.76 21.16
CA ALA A 311 22.84 50.09 21.87
C ALA A 311 22.82 50.49 23.36
N ALA A 312 21.65 50.83 23.87
CA ALA A 312 21.40 50.98 25.31
C ALA A 312 20.96 49.62 25.91
N PRO A 313 21.35 49.32 27.16
CA PRO A 313 21.40 47.98 27.71
C PRO A 313 20.03 47.44 28.14
N ALA A 314 19.91 46.12 28.14
CA ALA A 314 18.78 45.37 28.66
C ALA A 314 18.46 45.74 30.13
N PRO A 315 17.16 45.84 30.51
CA PRO A 315 16.80 45.99 31.92
C PRO A 315 17.16 44.71 32.68
N ALA A 316 17.93 44.91 33.75
CA ALA A 316 18.39 43.87 34.66
C ALA A 316 17.22 43.09 35.27
N ALA A 317 17.37 41.76 35.32
CA ALA A 317 16.50 40.86 36.05
C ALA A 317 16.52 41.20 37.56
N PRO A 318 15.38 41.16 38.26
CA PRO A 318 15.37 41.24 39.71
C PRO A 318 15.95 39.96 40.30
N THR A 319 17.01 40.10 41.10
CA THR A 319 17.57 39.03 41.92
C THR A 319 16.57 38.56 42.97
N PRO A 320 16.55 37.25 43.29
CA PRO A 320 15.61 36.65 44.23
C PRO A 320 15.93 37.03 45.68
N GLN A 321 14.92 37.52 46.42
CA GLN A 321 15.00 37.59 47.87
C GLN A 321 15.01 36.17 48.44
N ALA A 322 16.09 35.86 49.16
CA ALA A 322 16.25 34.65 49.93
C ALA A 322 15.20 34.61 51.06
N ALA A 323 14.39 33.56 51.07
CA ALA A 323 13.58 33.19 52.21
C ALA A 323 14.49 32.61 53.30
N SER A 324 14.51 33.25 54.48
CA SER A 324 15.05 32.66 55.69
C SER A 324 14.11 31.55 56.22
N PRO A 325 14.66 30.49 56.82
CA PRO A 325 13.88 29.35 57.28
C PRO A 325 13.29 29.65 58.67
N ALA A 326 11.98 29.48 58.82
CA ALA A 326 11.35 29.33 60.12
C ALA A 326 10.96 27.86 60.29
N GLY A 327 11.75 27.16 61.11
CA GLY A 327 11.31 25.93 61.74
C GLY A 327 10.49 26.26 62.98
N GLN A 328 9.33 25.63 63.10
CA GLN A 328 8.75 24.97 64.28
C GLN A 328 7.42 24.35 63.90
#